data_AF-A0AAW2UXE3-F1
#
_entry.id   AF-A0AAW2UXE3-F1
#
_cell.length_a   1.000
_cell.length_b   1.000
_cell.length_c   1.000
_cell.angle_alpha   90.00
_cell.angle_beta   90.00
_cell.angle_gamma   90.00
#
_symmetry.space_group_name_H-M   'P 1'
#
loop_
_entity.id
_entity.type
_entity.pdbx_description
1 polymer ?
#
loop_
_entity_poly.entity_id
_entity_poly.type
_entity_poly.pdbx_seq_one_letter_code
_entity_poly.pdbx_strand_id
1 'polypeptide(L)'
;MYMTGDAKLWWRNKYAEIQANQVLIDTWVLLREAIREQFFPKNVEYNARRALQKLEHTGSMWDYVKAFSTLMLDIRDISEKDKLFTFMEGLRLWARHELQHQLVTDLGSAMTAAERLTNFNPENWRDRQTTSSPVQDKPGRAKSFKSNLTEVGETKSPTLRVVRRAV
;
A
#
# COMPACT_ATOMS: atom_id res chain seq x y z
N MET A 1 -26.28 -2.79 -33.31
CA MET A 1 -24.84 -3.16 -33.31
C MET A 1 -24.43 -3.41 -31.87
N TYR A 2 -23.77 -4.54 -31.58
CA TYR A 2 -23.47 -4.99 -30.21
C TYR A 2 -22.13 -4.47 -29.62
N MET A 3 -21.30 -3.79 -30.43
CA MET A 3 -20.01 -3.22 -29.98
C MET A 3 -20.14 -1.73 -29.65
N THR A 4 -19.57 -1.32 -28.52
CA THR A 4 -19.58 0.05 -28.01
C THR A 4 -18.16 0.52 -27.65
N GLY A 5 -17.95 1.84 -27.54
CA GLY A 5 -16.65 2.42 -27.17
C GLY A 5 -15.53 2.02 -28.13
N ASP A 6 -14.35 1.75 -27.57
CA ASP A 6 -13.12 1.43 -28.32
C ASP A 6 -13.25 0.17 -29.18
N ALA A 7 -14.08 -0.79 -28.76
CA ALA A 7 -14.36 -1.99 -29.54
C ALA A 7 -15.02 -1.67 -30.89
N LYS A 8 -15.89 -0.66 -30.93
CA LYS A 8 -16.54 -0.22 -32.18
C LYS A 8 -15.54 0.44 -33.14
N LEU A 9 -14.60 1.22 -32.60
CA LEU A 9 -13.57 1.88 -33.40
C LEU A 9 -12.58 0.85 -33.98
N TRP A 10 -12.14 -0.09 -33.14
CA TRP A 10 -11.31 -1.22 -33.57
C TRP A 10 -11.98 -2.02 -34.70
N TRP A 11 -13.26 -2.37 -34.55
CA TRP A 11 -13.98 -3.12 -35.58
C TRP A 11 -14.10 -2.37 -36.91
N ARG A 12 -14.29 -1.05 -36.89
CA ARG A 12 -14.32 -0.25 -38.13
C ARG A 12 -12.99 -0.32 -38.88
N ASN A 13 -11.86 -0.22 -38.17
CA ASN A 13 -10.53 -0.31 -38.77
C ASN A 13 -10.27 -1.73 -39.29
N LYS A 14 -10.56 -2.76 -38.48
CA LYS A 14 -10.42 -4.16 -38.89
C LYS A 14 -11.27 -4.52 -40.10
N TYR A 15 -12.51 -4.01 -40.15
CA TYR A 15 -13.38 -4.23 -41.29
C TYR A 15 -12.82 -3.59 -42.57
N ALA A 16 -12.23 -2.39 -42.47
CA ALA A 16 -11.54 -1.76 -43.60
C ALA A 16 -10.33 -2.58 -44.09
N GLU A 17 -9.54 -3.16 -43.17
CA GLU A 17 -8.43 -4.07 -43.49
C GLU A 17 -8.92 -5.35 -44.21
N ILE A 18 -10.06 -5.91 -43.78
CA ILE A 18 -10.70 -7.06 -44.44
C ILE A 18 -11.15 -6.68 -45.86
N GLN A 19 -11.78 -5.52 -46.04
CA GLN A 19 -12.19 -5.03 -47.37
C GLN A 19 -11.00 -4.77 -48.29
N ALA A 20 -9.85 -4.37 -47.73
CA ALA A 20 -8.60 -4.19 -48.46
C ALA A 20 -7.84 -5.51 -48.72
N ASN A 21 -8.41 -6.68 -48.37
CA ASN A 21 -7.75 -8.00 -48.42
C ASN A 21 -6.41 -8.06 -47.66
N GLN A 22 -6.21 -7.20 -46.65
CA GLN A 22 -5.00 -7.20 -45.83
C GLN A 22 -5.08 -8.21 -44.68
N VAL A 23 -6.28 -8.49 -44.19
CA VAL A 23 -6.55 -9.40 -43.08
C VAL A 23 -7.69 -10.34 -43.44
N LEU A 24 -7.49 -11.64 -43.20
CA LEU A 24 -8.49 -12.67 -43.48
C LEU A 24 -9.15 -13.08 -42.15
N ILE A 25 -10.35 -12.56 -41.90
CA ILE A 25 -11.24 -12.97 -40.81
C ILE A 25 -12.55 -13.42 -41.46
N ASP A 26 -12.56 -14.64 -41.96
CA ASP A 26 -13.69 -15.25 -42.68
C ASP A 26 -14.50 -16.20 -41.80
N THR A 27 -13.92 -16.67 -40.69
CA THR A 27 -14.57 -17.56 -39.73
C THR A 27 -14.82 -16.88 -38.38
N TRP A 28 -15.87 -17.34 -37.69
CA TRP A 28 -16.17 -16.91 -36.33
C TRP A 28 -15.01 -17.17 -35.34
N VAL A 29 -14.22 -18.22 -35.59
CA VAL A 29 -13.05 -18.57 -34.77
C VAL A 29 -11.97 -17.50 -34.86
N LEU A 30 -11.60 -17.09 -36.08
CA LEU A 30 -10.62 -16.02 -36.31
C LEU A 30 -11.10 -14.68 -35.74
N LEU A 31 -12.39 -14.39 -35.84
CA LEU A 31 -12.96 -13.19 -35.22
C LEU A 31 -12.79 -13.23 -33.69
N ARG A 32 -13.13 -14.36 -33.06
CA ARG A 32 -12.97 -14.54 -31.62
C ARG A 32 -11.52 -14.43 -31.18
N GLU A 33 -10.58 -14.98 -31.95
CA GLU A 33 -9.15 -14.86 -31.70
C GLU A 33 -8.65 -13.43 -31.84
N ALA A 34 -9.02 -12.72 -32.91
CA ALA A 34 -8.66 -11.32 -33.11
C ALA A 34 -9.18 -10.41 -31.99
N ILE A 35 -10.42 -10.63 -31.51
CA ILE A 35 -10.97 -9.91 -30.36
C ILE A 35 -10.17 -10.23 -29.10
N ARG A 36 -9.82 -11.50 -28.88
CA ARG A 36 -8.98 -11.90 -27.74
C ARG A 36 -7.61 -11.25 -27.80
N GLU A 37 -6.94 -11.26 -28.95
CA GLU A 37 -5.62 -10.65 -29.06
C GLU A 37 -5.64 -9.13 -28.85
N GLN A 38 -6.69 -8.45 -29.34
CA GLN A 38 -6.79 -7.00 -29.20
C GLN A 38 -7.12 -6.55 -27.76
N PHE A 39 -8.08 -7.23 -27.12
CA PHE A 39 -8.68 -6.77 -25.85
C PHE A 39 -8.27 -7.59 -24.64
N PHE A 40 -7.64 -8.76 -24.84
CA PHE A 40 -7.08 -9.58 -23.78
C PHE A 40 -5.56 -9.70 -24.00
N PRO A 41 -4.77 -8.80 -23.40
CA PRO A 41 -3.33 -8.91 -23.45
C PRO A 41 -2.90 -10.31 -23.00
N LYS A 42 -2.04 -10.99 -23.77
CA LYS A 42 -1.48 -12.30 -23.38
C LYS A 42 -0.78 -12.25 -22.00
N ASN A 43 -0.41 -11.04 -21.57
CA ASN A 43 0.29 -10.76 -20.31
C ASN A 43 -0.60 -10.17 -19.20
N VAL A 44 -1.94 -10.34 -19.27
CA VAL A 44 -2.87 -9.85 -18.24
C VAL A 44 -2.44 -10.33 -16.85
N GLU A 45 -2.14 -11.62 -16.71
CA GLU A 45 -1.74 -12.19 -15.43
C GLU A 45 -0.42 -11.59 -14.91
N TYR A 46 0.60 -11.44 -15.76
CA TYR A 46 1.86 -10.80 -15.38
C TYR A 46 1.65 -9.35 -14.95
N ASN A 47 0.84 -8.59 -15.69
CA ASN A 47 0.52 -7.21 -15.34
C ASN A 47 -0.21 -7.15 -14.00
N ALA A 48 -1.15 -8.07 -13.77
CA ALA A 48 -1.87 -8.18 -12.50
C ALA A 48 -0.91 -8.52 -11.35
N ARG A 49 0.00 -9.48 -11.52
CA ARG A 49 1.03 -9.82 -10.51
C ARG A 49 1.96 -8.63 -10.23
N ARG A 50 2.39 -7.92 -11.27
CA ARG A 50 3.24 -6.72 -11.12
C ARG A 50 2.51 -5.59 -10.41
N ALA A 51 1.22 -5.39 -10.71
CA ALA A 51 0.39 -4.42 -10.03
C ALA A 51 0.13 -4.81 -8.57
N LEU A 52 -0.08 -6.10 -8.30
CA LEU A 52 -0.28 -6.64 -6.97
C LEU A 52 0.95 -6.43 -6.07
N GLN A 53 2.15 -6.67 -6.60
CA GLN A 53 3.41 -6.40 -5.88
C GLN A 53 3.61 -4.92 -5.51
N LYS A 54 2.97 -4.02 -6.26
CA LYS A 54 3.04 -2.56 -6.03
C LYS A 54 1.79 -2.02 -5.35
N LEU A 55 0.84 -2.88 -5.00
CA LEU A 55 -0.43 -2.45 -4.47
C LEU A 55 -0.24 -2.05 -3.01
N GLU A 56 -0.41 -0.77 -2.74
CA GLU A 56 -0.31 -0.19 -1.40
C GLU A 56 -1.59 0.54 -1.01
N HIS A 57 -2.00 0.39 0.23
CA HIS A 57 -3.08 1.15 0.84
C HIS A 57 -2.62 2.60 1.05
N THR A 58 -2.85 3.46 0.06
CA THR A 58 -2.48 4.88 0.10
C THR A 58 -3.69 5.79 0.37
N GLY A 59 -4.85 5.45 -0.19
CA GLY A 59 -6.10 6.20 -0.08
C GLY A 59 -7.11 5.56 0.88
N SER A 60 -8.34 5.36 0.41
CA SER A 60 -9.39 4.68 1.17
C SER A 60 -9.14 3.17 1.25
N MET A 61 -9.50 2.58 2.39
CA MET A 61 -9.50 1.13 2.55
C MET A 61 -10.38 0.44 1.49
N TRP A 62 -11.50 1.05 1.13
CA TRP A 62 -12.41 0.49 0.13
C TRP A 62 -11.78 0.45 -1.26
N ASP A 63 -11.05 1.50 -1.65
CA ASP A 63 -10.33 1.53 -2.92
C ASP A 63 -9.24 0.45 -2.97
N TYR A 64 -8.54 0.24 -1.85
CA TYR A 64 -7.54 -0.80 -1.72
C TYR A 64 -8.14 -2.21 -1.87
N VAL A 65 -9.20 -2.51 -1.11
CA VAL A 65 -9.88 -3.81 -1.18
C VAL A 65 -10.41 -4.06 -2.60
N LYS A 66 -11.04 -3.06 -3.22
CA LYS A 66 -11.54 -3.14 -4.59
C LYS A 66 -10.43 -3.39 -5.61
N ALA A 67 -9.31 -2.67 -5.51
CA ALA A 67 -8.16 -2.86 -6.38
C ALA A 67 -7.55 -4.25 -6.22
N PHE A 68 -7.38 -4.72 -4.98
CA PHE A 68 -6.90 -6.07 -4.67
C PHE A 68 -7.82 -7.13 -5.27
N SER A 69 -9.13 -7.05 -5.03
CA SER A 69 -10.11 -8.00 -5.58
C SER A 69 -10.09 -8.04 -7.11
N THR A 70 -9.93 -6.89 -7.76
CA THR A 70 -9.85 -6.83 -9.23
C THR A 70 -8.63 -7.59 -9.75
N LEU A 71 -7.47 -7.40 -9.13
CA LEU A 71 -6.23 -8.11 -9.50
C LEU A 71 -6.31 -9.62 -9.26
N MET A 72 -7.04 -10.05 -8.23
CA MET A 72 -7.26 -11.47 -7.94
C MET A 72 -8.09 -12.19 -9.00
N LEU A 73 -8.91 -11.49 -9.79
CA LEU A 73 -9.68 -12.10 -10.89
C LEU A 73 -8.78 -12.47 -12.08
N ASP A 74 -7.69 -11.73 -12.26
CA ASP A 74 -6.73 -11.92 -13.35
C ASP A 74 -5.65 -12.95 -13.02
N ILE A 75 -5.48 -13.32 -11.75
CA ILE A 75 -4.45 -14.28 -11.25
C ILE A 75 -5.14 -15.55 -10.73
N ARG A 76 -5.07 -16.64 -11.49
CA ARG A 76 -5.85 -17.87 -11.21
C ARG A 76 -5.16 -18.89 -10.31
N ASP A 77 -3.85 -18.84 -10.16
CA ASP A 77 -3.01 -19.87 -9.53
C ASP A 77 -2.44 -19.47 -8.16
N ILE A 78 -2.81 -18.30 -7.63
CA ILE A 78 -2.36 -17.85 -6.31
C ILE A 78 -3.09 -18.59 -5.18
N SER A 79 -2.34 -19.12 -4.21
CA SER A 79 -2.91 -19.84 -3.07
C SER A 79 -3.63 -18.91 -2.11
N GLU A 80 -4.67 -19.39 -1.40
CA GLU A 80 -5.40 -18.59 -0.40
C GLU A 80 -4.47 -17.97 0.67
N LYS A 81 -3.44 -18.71 1.09
CA LYS A 81 -2.44 -18.23 2.05
C LYS A 81 -1.62 -17.08 1.48
N ASP A 82 -1.20 -17.18 0.22
CA ASP A 82 -0.43 -16.14 -0.45
C ASP A 82 -1.29 -14.90 -0.73
N LYS A 83 -2.59 -15.09 -1.02
CA LYS A 83 -3.54 -13.98 -1.15
C LYS A 83 -3.65 -13.20 0.16
N LEU A 84 -3.87 -13.89 1.29
CA LEU A 84 -3.94 -13.25 2.60
C LEU A 84 -2.63 -12.54 2.95
N PHE A 85 -1.49 -13.19 2.73
CA PHE A 85 -0.18 -12.60 2.99
C PHE A 85 0.01 -11.32 2.16
N THR A 86 -0.25 -11.37 0.86
CA THR A 86 -0.09 -10.23 -0.04
C THR A 86 -1.06 -9.09 0.30
N PHE A 87 -2.30 -9.43 0.67
CA PHE A 87 -3.28 -8.46 1.16
C PHE A 87 -2.76 -7.75 2.42
N MET A 88 -2.27 -8.49 3.40
CA MET A 88 -1.73 -7.91 4.64
C MET A 88 -0.49 -7.03 4.38
N GLU A 89 0.39 -7.45 3.46
CA GLU A 89 1.60 -6.71 3.10
C GLU A 89 1.32 -5.41 2.34
N GLY A 90 0.23 -5.32 1.57
CA GLY A 90 -0.15 -4.07 0.91
C GLY A 90 -0.87 -3.07 1.83
N LEU A 91 -1.28 -3.48 3.04
CA LEU A 91 -1.95 -2.59 3.99
C LEU A 91 -0.98 -1.63 4.68
N ARG A 92 -1.49 -0.44 5.03
CA ARG A 92 -0.84 0.49 5.96
C ARG A 92 -0.55 -0.21 7.29
N LEU A 93 0.55 0.18 7.93
CA LEU A 93 1.01 -0.42 9.17
C LEU A 93 -0.06 -0.47 10.27
N TRP A 94 -0.79 0.64 10.49
CA TRP A 94 -1.87 0.68 11.50
C TRP A 94 -3.00 -0.31 11.19
N ALA A 95 -3.39 -0.43 9.91
CA ALA A 95 -4.46 -1.33 9.50
C ALA A 95 -4.01 -2.78 9.63
N ARG A 96 -2.79 -3.09 9.18
CA ARG A 96 -2.18 -4.42 9.33
C ARG A 96 -2.19 -4.86 10.79
N HIS A 97 -1.78 -4.00 11.72
CA HIS A 97 -1.78 -4.31 13.14
C HIS A 97 -3.18 -4.53 13.71
N GLU A 98 -4.16 -3.72 13.31
CA GLU A 98 -5.54 -3.90 13.75
C GLU A 98 -6.12 -5.23 13.26
N LEU A 99 -5.86 -5.62 12.00
CA LEU A 99 -6.25 -6.93 11.49
C LEU A 99 -5.52 -8.09 12.18
N GLN A 100 -4.24 -7.92 12.52
CA GLN A 100 -3.49 -8.90 13.32
C GLN A 100 -4.08 -9.05 14.72
N HIS A 101 -4.50 -7.95 15.36
CA HIS A 101 -5.18 -7.97 16.65
C HIS A 101 -6.54 -8.69 16.59
N GLN A 102 -7.25 -8.57 15.46
CA GLN A 102 -8.49 -9.32 15.21
C GLN A 102 -8.25 -10.80 14.88
N LEU A 103 -6.98 -11.26 14.87
CA LEU A 103 -6.58 -12.66 14.66
C LEU A 103 -7.17 -13.26 13.38
N VAL A 104 -7.19 -12.47 12.31
CA VAL A 104 -7.72 -12.90 11.03
C VAL A 104 -6.85 -14.00 10.42
N THR A 105 -7.47 -15.12 10.04
CA THR A 105 -6.79 -16.30 9.49
C THR A 105 -7.12 -16.57 8.02
N ASP A 106 -8.12 -15.91 7.47
CA ASP A 106 -8.58 -16.09 6.10
C ASP A 106 -8.81 -14.73 5.40
N LEU A 107 -8.73 -14.74 4.06
CA LEU A 107 -8.85 -13.52 3.26
C LEU A 107 -10.24 -12.87 3.38
N GLY A 108 -11.32 -13.66 3.48
CA GLY A 108 -12.67 -13.12 3.56
C GLY A 108 -12.92 -12.36 4.86
N SER A 109 -12.46 -12.91 5.97
CA SER A 109 -12.43 -12.29 7.28
C SER A 109 -11.55 -11.05 7.25
N ALA A 110 -10.42 -11.07 6.54
CA ALA A 110 -9.55 -9.90 6.37
C ALA A 110 -10.26 -8.76 5.64
N MET A 111 -10.93 -9.06 4.53
CA MET A 111 -11.66 -8.06 3.75
C MET A 111 -12.83 -7.49 4.56
N THR A 112 -13.58 -8.34 5.26
CA THR A 112 -14.70 -7.91 6.12
C THR A 112 -14.22 -7.03 7.28
N ALA A 113 -13.11 -7.41 7.92
CA ALA A 113 -12.48 -6.61 8.96
C ALA A 113 -11.99 -5.26 8.42
N ALA A 114 -11.34 -5.28 7.26
CA ALA A 114 -10.85 -4.08 6.59
C ALA A 114 -12.00 -3.11 6.24
N GLU A 115 -13.13 -3.61 5.73
CA GLU A 115 -14.30 -2.77 5.43
C GLU A 115 -14.84 -2.05 6.67
N ARG A 116 -14.78 -2.68 7.86
CA ARG A 116 -15.17 -2.05 9.14
C ARG A 116 -14.20 -0.94 9.56
N LEU A 117 -12.95 -0.96 9.09
CA LEU A 117 -11.93 0.05 9.37
C LEU A 117 -12.05 1.31 8.51
N THR A 118 -13.01 1.37 7.59
CA THR A 118 -13.23 2.54 6.72
C THR A 118 -13.46 3.86 7.46
N ASN A 119 -13.92 3.82 8.71
CA ASN A 119 -14.13 5.00 9.58
C ASN A 119 -12.99 5.26 10.58
N PHE A 120 -11.86 4.55 10.48
CA PHE A 120 -10.80 4.61 11.47
C PHE A 120 -9.89 5.84 11.28
N ASN A 121 -9.87 6.75 12.26
CA ASN A 121 -9.01 7.92 12.25
C ASN A 121 -7.57 7.53 12.64
N PRO A 122 -6.57 7.78 11.78
CA PRO A 122 -5.19 7.42 12.09
C PRO A 122 -4.54 8.24 13.22
N GLU A 123 -5.07 9.39 13.60
CA GLU A 123 -4.51 10.12 14.75
C GLU A 123 -4.61 9.30 16.05
N ASN A 124 -5.70 8.54 16.23
CA ASN A 124 -5.92 7.71 17.41
C ASN A 124 -4.94 6.53 17.55
N TRP A 125 -4.30 6.07 16.47
CA TRP A 125 -3.31 4.98 16.55
C TRP A 125 -1.95 5.47 17.05
N ARG A 126 -1.56 6.70 16.72
CA ARG A 126 -0.32 7.31 17.22
C ARG A 126 -0.39 7.50 18.73
N ASP A 127 -1.55 7.94 19.24
CA ASP A 127 -1.80 8.09 20.67
C ASP A 127 -1.77 6.75 21.41
N ARG A 128 -2.29 5.67 20.81
CA ARG A 128 -2.17 4.32 21.40
C ARG A 128 -0.73 3.83 21.48
N GLN A 129 0.12 4.14 20.49
CA GLN A 129 1.53 3.73 20.51
C GLN A 129 2.38 4.49 21.54
N THR A 130 2.02 5.74 21.88
CA THR A 130 2.76 6.50 22.90
C THR A 130 2.37 6.10 24.33
N THR A 131 1.15 5.61 24.54
CA THR A 131 0.66 5.17 25.87
C THR A 131 1.06 3.74 26.28
N SER A 132 1.67 2.95 25.40
CA SER A 132 2.08 1.55 25.69
C SER A 132 3.51 1.40 26.21
N SER A 133 4.08 2.45 26.79
CA SER A 133 5.29 2.31 27.62
C SER A 133 4.92 1.65 28.96
N PRO A 134 5.55 0.53 29.36
CA PRO A 134 5.21 -0.13 30.61
C PRO A 134 5.63 0.76 31.79
N VAL A 135 4.64 1.18 32.58
CA VAL A 135 4.83 1.76 33.90
C VAL A 135 5.61 0.74 34.74
N GLN A 136 6.92 0.96 34.91
CA GLN A 136 7.71 0.25 35.90
C GLN A 136 7.34 0.79 37.28
N ASP A 137 6.57 0.02 38.04
CA ASP A 137 6.44 0.18 39.48
C ASP A 137 7.84 0.10 40.13
N LYS A 138 8.29 1.18 40.76
CA LYS A 138 9.43 1.17 41.69
C LYS A 138 8.96 1.66 43.06
N PRO A 139 9.05 0.84 44.13
CA PRO A 139 8.90 1.33 45.48
C PRO A 139 10.25 1.78 46.05
N GLY A 140 10.22 2.80 46.92
CA GLY A 140 11.19 2.88 48.02
C GLY A 140 12.42 3.80 47.87
N ARG A 141 12.25 5.03 48.36
CA ARG A 141 13.23 6.00 48.88
C ARG A 141 14.45 5.40 49.62
N ALA A 142 15.68 5.88 49.33
CA ALA A 142 16.60 6.54 50.30
C ALA A 142 18.05 6.81 49.81
N LYS A 143 18.48 8.06 50.06
CA LYS A 143 19.79 8.56 50.53
C LYS A 143 20.91 8.96 49.55
N SER A 144 21.40 10.16 49.86
CA SER A 144 22.46 10.98 49.27
C SER A 144 23.84 10.33 49.21
N PHE A 145 24.60 10.72 48.20
CA PHE A 145 26.05 10.94 48.33
C PHE A 145 26.40 12.32 47.78
N LYS A 146 26.87 13.19 48.67
CA LYS A 146 27.58 14.43 48.36
C LYS A 146 29.05 14.06 48.16
N SER A 147 29.66 14.50 47.07
CA SER A 147 31.11 14.65 46.98
C SER A 147 31.41 16.13 46.73
N ASN A 148 31.99 16.76 47.76
CA ASN A 148 32.66 18.04 47.64
C ASN A 148 34.12 17.76 47.29
N LEU A 149 34.66 18.43 46.27
CA LEU A 149 36.06 18.84 46.32
C LEU A 149 36.19 20.18 45.60
N THR A 150 36.40 21.21 46.43
CA THR A 150 36.72 22.57 46.06
C THR A 150 38.24 22.65 45.94
N GLU A 151 38.76 23.16 44.83
CA GLU A 151 40.05 23.85 44.84
C GLU A 151 39.93 25.16 44.08
N VAL A 152 40.48 26.19 44.73
CA VAL A 152 40.31 27.61 44.50
C VAL A 152 41.43 28.11 43.57
N GLY A 153 41.11 29.03 42.68
CA GLY A 153 42.10 29.78 41.92
C GLY A 153 41.47 30.93 41.14
N GLU A 154 41.30 32.08 41.81
CA GLU A 154 40.92 33.35 41.19
C GLU A 154 41.95 33.78 40.12
N THR A 155 41.50 34.44 39.04
CA THR A 155 41.77 35.88 38.80
C THR A 155 41.23 36.37 37.44
N LYS A 156 40.43 37.45 37.54
CA LYS A 156 40.34 38.62 36.64
C LYS A 156 39.70 38.47 35.24
N SER A 157 38.54 39.14 35.08
CA SER A 157 37.97 39.62 33.81
C SER A 157 38.85 40.74 33.18
N PRO A 158 38.73 41.07 31.87
CA PRO A 158 37.58 41.88 31.40
C PRO A 158 37.05 41.55 29.99
N THR A 159 35.84 42.08 29.74
CA THR A 159 35.04 42.16 28.51
C THR A 159 35.75 42.84 27.32
N LEU A 160 35.41 42.46 26.07
CA LEU A 160 35.21 43.31 24.86
C LEU A 160 34.83 42.40 23.65
N ARG A 161 33.58 42.39 23.16
CA ARG A 161 32.96 43.23 22.11
C ARG A 161 33.42 42.92 20.66
N VAL A 162 32.51 42.27 19.91
CA VAL A 162 32.12 42.43 18.47
C VAL A 162 33.22 42.46 17.40
N VAL A 163 33.09 41.66 16.32
CA VAL A 163 33.03 42.13 14.90
C VAL A 163 32.57 40.99 13.96
N ARG A 164 31.56 41.32 13.13
CA ARG A 164 31.13 40.64 11.89
C ARG A 164 32.08 40.93 10.72
N ARG A 165 32.28 39.97 9.80
CA ARG A 165 32.41 40.16 8.31
C ARG A 165 32.65 38.78 7.67
N ALA A 166 31.84 38.25 6.73
CA ALA A 166 31.78 38.55 5.28
C ALA A 166 33.20 38.65 4.66
N VAL A 167 33.62 37.78 3.76
CA VAL A 167 33.07 37.44 2.43
C VAL A 167 33.28 35.95 2.13
#